data_AF-A0A9W4P592-F1
#
_entry.id   AF-A0A9W4P592-F1
#
_cell.length_a   1.000
_cell.length_b   1.000
_cell.length_c   1.000
_cell.angle_alpha   90.00
_cell.angle_beta   90.00
_cell.angle_gamma   90.00
#
_symmetry.space_group_name_H-M   'P 1'
#
loop_
_entity.id
_entity.type
_entity.pdbx_description
1 polymer ?
#
loop_
_entity_poly.entity_id
_entity_poly.type
_entity_poly.pdbx_seq_one_letter_code
_entity_poly.pdbx_strand_id
1 'polypeptide(L)'
;MLSPSILLLLAFGLVCSTHPLEKRQLRTTDSFKLYAYGPGISGLPVFYRNGSAEVADESKVDKTTMATMTPINCKNPISLLDAMRKPPVNESTGLPKPVTASADNTWVAHPSSNEAFTALSTDANRLCLEQGDAGSNPVSFTGSGTERSNTTKLSDVWSTYGSYVLVTVSGANFYGKSTGTGLYSLLWSSSAEAMTDTIPLVLRTAEPATVSVLT
;
A
#
# COMPACT_ATOMS: atom_id res chain seq x y z
N MET A 1 24.55 -44.11 48.34
CA MET A 1 23.27 -43.48 48.70
C MET A 1 23.16 -42.21 47.88
N LEU A 2 22.34 -42.21 46.81
CA LEU A 2 22.15 -41.05 45.92
C LEU A 2 20.90 -40.29 46.35
N SER A 3 21.04 -38.96 46.46
CA SER A 3 19.99 -38.02 46.87
C SER A 3 18.97 -37.78 45.74
N PRO A 4 17.65 -37.89 45.99
CA PRO A 4 16.62 -37.57 45.02
C PRO A 4 16.06 -36.17 45.32
N SER A 5 16.72 -35.09 44.89
CA SER A 5 16.22 -33.74 45.21
C SER A 5 16.48 -32.64 44.17
N ILE A 6 16.82 -32.98 42.92
CA ILE A 6 16.93 -31.96 41.86
C ILE A 6 16.18 -32.46 40.61
N LEU A 7 14.86 -32.48 40.71
CA LEU A 7 13.97 -32.67 39.57
C LEU A 7 12.78 -31.71 39.69
N LEU A 8 13.05 -30.42 39.80
CA LEU A 8 12.03 -29.39 39.64
C LEU A 8 12.73 -28.09 39.25
N LEU A 9 12.13 -27.34 38.32
CA LEU A 9 12.52 -26.04 37.78
C LEU A 9 13.46 -26.06 36.57
N LEU A 10 12.87 -26.18 35.36
CA LEU A 10 12.82 -25.08 34.40
C LEU A 10 11.96 -25.45 33.18
N ALA A 11 10.66 -25.64 33.37
CA ALA A 11 9.71 -25.60 32.26
C ALA A 11 9.26 -24.13 32.09
N PHE A 12 10.10 -23.29 31.49
CA PHE A 12 9.60 -22.04 30.92
C PHE A 12 8.77 -22.42 29.70
N GLY A 13 7.47 -22.54 29.91
CA GLY A 13 6.49 -22.63 28.84
C GLY A 13 6.65 -21.40 27.95
N LEU A 14 7.27 -21.61 26.79
CA LEU A 14 7.15 -20.71 25.66
C LEU A 14 5.67 -20.81 25.26
N VAL A 15 4.82 -19.94 25.83
CA VAL A 15 3.51 -19.67 25.28
C VAL A 15 3.79 -18.93 23.97
N CYS A 16 4.11 -19.69 22.92
CA CYS A 16 3.89 -19.20 21.57
C CYS A 16 2.42 -18.85 21.53
N SER A 17 2.10 -17.56 21.60
CA SER A 17 0.82 -17.09 21.13
C SER A 17 0.78 -17.45 19.65
N THR A 18 0.27 -18.63 19.35
CA THR A 18 -0.29 -18.93 18.05
C THR A 18 -1.56 -18.09 17.98
N HIS A 19 -1.40 -16.77 17.82
CA HIS A 19 -2.43 -16.03 17.12
C HIS A 19 -2.58 -16.79 15.81
N PRO A 20 -3.73 -17.44 15.53
CA PRO A 20 -3.95 -17.94 14.20
C PRO A 20 -3.61 -16.76 13.29
N LEU A 21 -2.73 -17.01 12.31
CA LEU A 21 -2.58 -16.17 11.13
C LEU A 21 -3.91 -16.28 10.38
N GLU A 22 -4.95 -15.77 11.01
CA GLU A 22 -6.29 -15.65 10.50
C GLU A 22 -6.17 -14.54 9.48
N LYS A 23 -5.73 -14.95 8.29
CA LYS A 23 -6.06 -14.37 7.01
C LYS A 23 -6.52 -12.91 7.14
N ARG A 24 -5.57 -12.02 7.38
CA ARG A 24 -5.64 -10.66 6.82
C ARG A 24 -5.32 -10.71 5.33
N GLN A 25 -5.84 -11.73 4.63
CA GLN A 25 -6.05 -11.58 3.20
C GLN A 25 -7.14 -10.54 3.11
N LEU A 26 -6.69 -9.32 2.81
CA LEU A 26 -7.57 -8.23 2.46
C LEU A 26 -8.59 -8.78 1.46
N ARG A 27 -9.89 -8.68 1.78
CA ARG A 27 -10.89 -9.09 0.80
C ARG A 27 -10.70 -8.19 -0.40
N THR A 28 -10.73 -8.76 -1.59
CA THR A 28 -10.59 -8.04 -2.88
C THR A 28 -11.61 -6.91 -3.07
N THR A 29 -12.63 -6.86 -2.21
CA THR A 29 -13.67 -5.83 -2.19
C THR A 29 -13.44 -4.71 -1.18
N ASP A 30 -12.51 -4.87 -0.22
CA ASP A 30 -12.22 -3.88 0.81
C ASP A 30 -11.14 -2.89 0.31
N SER A 31 -11.43 -1.60 0.41
CA SER A 31 -10.42 -0.55 0.15
C SER A 31 -9.41 -0.49 1.31
N PHE A 32 -8.17 -0.13 1.00
CA PHE A 32 -7.07 -0.06 1.96
C PHE A 32 -6.18 1.15 1.71
N LYS A 33 -5.49 1.61 2.75
CA LYS A 33 -4.47 2.67 2.66
C LYS A 33 -3.07 2.06 2.51
N LEU A 34 -2.14 2.87 2.04
CA LEU A 34 -0.73 2.51 1.93
C LEU A 34 0.10 3.28 2.96
N TYR A 35 1.08 2.57 3.53
CA TYR A 35 2.00 3.06 4.54
C TYR A 35 3.43 2.68 4.18
N ALA A 36 4.37 3.61 4.34
CA ALA A 36 5.79 3.40 4.08
C ALA A 36 6.56 3.14 5.38
N TYR A 37 7.48 2.18 5.33
CA TYR A 37 8.35 1.78 6.44
C TYR A 37 9.81 1.74 5.99
N GLY A 38 10.71 2.37 6.74
CA GLY A 38 12.15 2.42 6.47
C GLY A 38 12.89 3.19 7.57
N PRO A 39 14.21 3.34 7.47
CA PRO A 39 14.99 4.14 8.42
C PRO A 39 14.40 5.55 8.61
N GLY A 40 13.97 5.89 9.84
CA GLY A 40 13.35 7.19 10.14
C GLY A 40 11.91 7.38 9.63
N ILE A 41 11.32 6.36 8.98
CA ILE A 41 9.96 6.37 8.42
C ILE A 41 9.23 5.13 8.99
N SER A 42 8.35 5.32 9.98
CA SER A 42 7.72 4.20 10.69
C SER A 42 6.21 4.15 10.45
N GLY A 43 5.82 3.78 9.23
CA GLY A 43 4.44 3.66 8.79
C GLY A 43 3.79 5.01 8.50
N LEU A 44 4.53 5.90 7.84
CA LEU A 44 3.99 7.16 7.34
C LEU A 44 3.00 6.90 6.18
N PRO A 45 1.83 7.57 6.14
CA PRO A 45 0.85 7.38 5.09
C PRO A 45 1.35 7.86 3.72
N VAL A 46 0.84 7.20 2.68
CA VAL A 46 1.05 7.59 1.28
C VAL A 46 -0.14 8.42 0.78
N PHE A 47 0.16 9.48 0.04
CA PHE A 47 -0.80 10.43 -0.51
C PHE A 47 -0.56 10.62 -2.00
N TYR A 48 -1.58 11.10 -2.69
CA TYR A 48 -1.46 11.67 -4.03
C TYR A 48 -1.06 13.15 -3.92
N ARG A 49 -0.11 13.58 -4.73
CA ARG A 49 0.18 14.99 -4.98
C ARG A 49 0.74 15.18 -6.39
N ASN A 50 0.16 16.10 -7.17
CA ASN A 50 0.65 16.49 -8.51
C ASN A 50 0.94 15.31 -9.47
N GLY A 51 0.19 14.20 -9.39
CA GLY A 51 0.35 13.04 -10.28
C GLY A 51 1.25 11.92 -9.75
N SER A 52 1.91 12.13 -8.61
CA SER A 52 2.81 11.14 -7.99
C SER A 52 2.42 10.83 -6.55
N ALA A 53 2.94 9.70 -6.06
CA ALA A 53 2.76 9.26 -4.69
C ALA A 53 3.81 9.90 -3.79
N GLU A 54 3.36 10.45 -2.67
CA GLU A 54 4.18 11.12 -1.66
C GLU A 54 3.96 10.45 -0.30
N VAL A 55 5.03 10.28 0.47
CA VAL A 55 5.00 9.83 1.87
C VAL A 55 5.11 11.06 2.76
N ALA A 56 4.20 11.21 3.72
CA ALA A 56 4.18 12.39 4.59
C ALA A 56 4.10 12.05 6.08
N ASP A 57 4.89 12.78 6.86
CA ASP A 57 4.70 12.97 8.30
C ASP A 57 3.80 14.19 8.51
N GLU A 58 2.50 13.93 8.65
CA GLU A 58 1.46 14.96 8.78
C GLU A 58 1.70 15.93 9.95
N SER A 59 2.50 15.53 10.95
CA SER A 59 2.86 16.39 12.09
C SER A 59 3.94 17.42 11.77
N LYS A 60 4.68 17.22 10.67
CA LYS A 60 5.83 18.04 10.27
C LYS A 60 5.57 18.83 8.99
N VAL A 61 4.71 18.34 8.11
CA VAL A 61 4.35 19.03 6.87
C VAL A 61 3.42 20.21 7.18
N ASP A 62 3.66 21.35 6.54
CA ASP A 62 2.84 22.53 6.74
C ASP A 62 1.40 22.31 6.24
N LYS A 63 0.44 22.99 6.88
CA LYS A 63 -0.99 22.81 6.58
C LYS A 63 -1.35 23.15 5.13
N THR A 64 -0.66 24.11 4.52
CA THR A 64 -0.92 24.51 3.13
C THR A 64 -0.50 23.39 2.18
N THR A 65 0.68 22.80 2.39
CA THR A 65 1.14 21.63 1.64
C THR A 65 0.24 20.43 1.88
N MET A 66 -0.15 20.15 3.12
CA MET A 66 -1.09 19.06 3.44
C MET A 66 -2.45 19.24 2.73
N ALA A 67 -2.95 20.47 2.60
CA ALA A 67 -4.19 20.74 1.88
C ALA A 67 -4.09 20.48 0.37
N THR A 68 -2.87 20.43 -0.20
CA THR A 68 -2.64 20.03 -1.60
C THR A 68 -2.52 18.52 -1.79
N MET A 69 -2.48 17.75 -0.69
CA MET A 69 -2.30 16.30 -0.70
C MET A 69 -3.64 15.61 -0.53
N THR A 70 -3.83 14.52 -1.28
CA THR A 70 -5.06 13.73 -1.21
C THR A 70 -4.74 12.35 -0.65
N PRO A 71 -5.30 11.96 0.52
CA PRO A 71 -5.08 10.62 1.03
C PRO A 71 -5.75 9.61 0.09
N ILE A 72 -5.00 8.58 -0.30
CA ILE A 72 -5.43 7.59 -1.28
C ILE A 72 -5.96 6.34 -0.58
N ASN A 73 -7.03 5.79 -1.15
CA ASN A 73 -7.48 4.45 -0.88
C ASN A 73 -7.26 3.62 -2.15
N CYS A 74 -6.67 2.44 -1.99
CA CYS A 74 -6.46 1.47 -3.05
C CYS A 74 -7.49 0.36 -2.94
N LYS A 75 -7.90 -0.17 -4.09
CA LYS A 75 -8.76 -1.34 -4.17
C LYS A 75 -8.23 -2.32 -5.20
N ASN A 76 -8.27 -3.60 -4.86
CA ASN A 76 -8.06 -4.67 -5.84
C ASN A 76 -9.25 -4.71 -6.81
N PRO A 77 -9.05 -5.09 -8.08
CA PRO A 77 -10.18 -5.34 -8.95
C PRO A 77 -10.93 -6.56 -8.41
N ILE A 78 -12.25 -6.54 -8.57
CA ILE A 78 -13.10 -7.64 -8.10
C ILE A 78 -12.68 -8.92 -8.85
N SER A 79 -12.23 -9.93 -8.12
CA SER A 79 -11.93 -11.23 -8.72
C SER A 79 -13.23 -11.87 -9.25
N LEU A 80 -13.14 -12.69 -10.31
CA LEU A 80 -14.33 -13.35 -10.86
C LEU A 80 -15.03 -14.22 -9.80
N LEU A 81 -14.26 -14.85 -8.93
CA LEU A 81 -14.78 -15.66 -7.84
C LEU A 81 -15.56 -14.81 -6.82
N ASP A 82 -15.08 -13.61 -6.50
CA ASP A 82 -15.76 -12.70 -5.57
C ASP A 82 -16.99 -12.05 -6.20
N ALA A 83 -16.93 -11.72 -7.50
CA ALA A 83 -18.07 -11.25 -8.28
C ALA A 83 -19.22 -12.28 -8.29
N MET A 84 -18.89 -13.56 -8.44
CA MET A 84 -19.85 -14.66 -8.42
C MET A 84 -20.41 -14.91 -7.00
N ARG A 85 -19.59 -14.70 -5.96
CA ARG A 85 -20.01 -14.89 -4.57
C ARG A 85 -20.95 -13.78 -4.07
N LYS A 86 -20.74 -12.54 -4.50
CA LYS A 86 -21.61 -11.39 -4.20
C LYS A 86 -21.68 -10.46 -5.41
N PRO A 87 -22.70 -10.60 -6.28
CA PRO A 87 -22.87 -9.72 -7.41
C PRO A 87 -22.99 -8.26 -6.91
N PRO A 88 -22.20 -7.32 -7.45
CA PRO A 88 -22.44 -5.90 -7.21
C PRO A 88 -23.85 -5.57 -7.71
N VAL A 89 -24.61 -4.86 -6.88
CA VAL A 89 -25.92 -4.34 -7.23
C VAL A 89 -25.81 -2.84 -7.44
N ASN A 90 -26.58 -2.30 -8.37
CA ASN A 90 -26.72 -0.86 -8.53
C ASN A 90 -27.49 -0.31 -7.34
N GLU A 91 -26.88 0.58 -6.55
CA GLU A 91 -27.46 1.13 -5.32
C GLU A 91 -28.77 1.90 -5.55
N SER A 92 -29.00 2.43 -6.76
CA SER A 92 -30.23 3.15 -7.12
C SER A 92 -31.37 2.24 -7.60
N THR A 93 -31.07 1.05 -8.14
CA THR A 93 -32.09 0.18 -8.74
C THR A 93 -32.21 -1.19 -8.08
N GLY A 94 -31.28 -1.56 -7.21
CA GLY A 94 -31.19 -2.89 -6.59
C GLY A 94 -30.88 -4.02 -7.59
N LEU A 95 -30.71 -3.70 -8.88
CA LEU A 95 -30.46 -4.69 -9.92
C LEU A 95 -28.98 -5.09 -9.98
N PRO A 96 -28.66 -6.32 -10.43
CA PRO A 96 -27.28 -6.73 -10.65
C PRO A 96 -26.57 -5.79 -11.64
N LYS A 97 -25.44 -5.21 -11.22
CA LYS A 97 -24.53 -4.47 -12.09
C LYS A 97 -23.75 -5.49 -12.93
N PRO A 98 -23.65 -5.34 -14.26
CA PRO A 98 -22.76 -6.17 -15.07
C PRO A 98 -21.34 -6.12 -14.49
N VAL A 99 -20.78 -7.28 -14.13
CA VAL A 99 -19.47 -7.37 -13.50
C VAL A 99 -18.41 -7.69 -14.54
N THR A 100 -17.53 -6.74 -14.80
CA THR A 100 -16.26 -7.05 -15.47
C THR A 100 -15.28 -7.43 -14.38
N ALA A 101 -15.15 -8.73 -14.11
CA ALA A 101 -14.06 -9.21 -13.27
C ALA A 101 -12.74 -8.95 -14.00
N SER A 102 -11.77 -8.37 -13.31
CA SER A 102 -10.43 -8.15 -13.83
C SER A 102 -9.48 -9.02 -13.02
N ALA A 103 -8.75 -9.88 -13.72
CA ALA A 103 -7.66 -10.68 -13.15
C ALA A 103 -6.36 -9.87 -13.06
N ASP A 104 -6.43 -8.56 -13.34
CA ASP A 104 -5.23 -7.75 -13.50
C ASP A 104 -4.71 -7.39 -12.10
N ASN A 105 -3.39 -7.52 -11.89
CA ASN A 105 -2.67 -7.11 -10.68
C ASN A 105 -2.63 -5.58 -10.55
N THR A 106 -3.78 -4.93 -10.67
CA THR A 106 -3.93 -3.48 -10.76
C THR A 106 -4.60 -2.96 -9.49
N TRP A 107 -4.07 -1.91 -8.89
CA TRP A 107 -4.78 -1.20 -7.83
C TRP A 107 -5.42 0.07 -8.35
N VAL A 108 -6.74 0.15 -8.21
CA VAL A 108 -7.49 1.39 -8.46
C VAL A 108 -7.32 2.27 -7.23
N ALA A 109 -6.78 3.47 -7.43
CA ALA A 109 -6.61 4.47 -6.40
C ALA A 109 -7.73 5.51 -6.52
N HIS A 110 -8.44 5.72 -5.41
CA HIS A 110 -9.48 6.72 -5.31
C HIS A 110 -9.23 7.61 -4.08
N PRO A 111 -9.68 8.87 -4.11
CA PRO A 111 -9.55 9.74 -2.94
C PRO A 111 -10.32 9.16 -1.75
N SER A 112 -9.84 9.47 -0.55
CA SER A 112 -10.49 9.09 0.71
C SER A 112 -11.65 9.99 1.14
N SER A 113 -11.86 11.10 0.44
CA SER A 113 -13.00 12.01 0.63
C SER A 113 -13.60 12.42 -0.71
N ASN A 114 -14.87 12.81 -0.70
CA ASN A 114 -15.62 13.28 -1.87
C ASN A 114 -15.29 14.75 -2.23
N GLU A 115 -14.33 15.37 -1.55
CA GLU A 115 -13.86 16.72 -1.85
C GLU A 115 -13.33 16.75 -3.28
N ALA A 116 -13.75 17.77 -4.04
CA ALA A 116 -13.71 17.82 -5.50
C ALA A 116 -12.30 17.58 -6.08
N PHE A 117 -11.99 16.32 -6.38
CA PHE A 117 -10.74 15.91 -6.99
C PHE A 117 -10.98 15.34 -8.38
N THR A 118 -10.94 16.22 -9.38
CA THR A 118 -11.14 15.88 -10.80
C THR A 118 -9.97 15.10 -11.40
N ALA A 119 -8.78 15.10 -10.78
CA ALA A 119 -7.60 14.38 -11.28
C ALA A 119 -7.62 12.87 -10.96
N LEU A 120 -8.40 12.44 -9.96
CA LEU A 120 -8.72 11.04 -9.64
C LEU A 120 -10.21 10.78 -9.90
N SER A 121 -10.73 11.18 -11.07
CA SER A 121 -12.14 10.99 -11.38
C SER A 121 -12.43 9.51 -11.59
N THR A 122 -13.25 8.93 -10.71
CA THR A 122 -13.86 7.59 -10.82
C THR A 122 -12.87 6.42 -10.74
N ASP A 123 -13.40 5.19 -10.64
CA ASP A 123 -12.71 3.90 -10.47
C ASP A 123 -11.67 3.53 -11.56
N ALA A 124 -11.12 4.52 -12.27
CA ALA A 124 -10.25 4.38 -13.42
C ALA A 124 -8.78 4.68 -13.11
N ASN A 125 -8.48 5.54 -12.13
CA ASN A 125 -7.11 5.90 -11.80
C ASN A 125 -6.40 4.73 -11.14
N ARG A 126 -5.27 4.33 -11.70
CA ARG A 126 -4.49 3.17 -11.23
C ARG A 126 -3.17 3.65 -10.65
N LEU A 127 -2.75 3.03 -9.56
CA LEU A 127 -1.38 3.16 -9.09
C LEU A 127 -0.45 2.50 -10.12
N CYS A 128 0.65 3.14 -10.48
CA CYS A 128 1.60 2.60 -11.43
C CYS A 128 3.05 2.88 -11.04
N LEU A 129 3.94 2.02 -11.50
CA LEU A 129 5.37 2.24 -11.48
C LEU A 129 5.75 2.94 -12.79
N GLU A 130 6.18 4.19 -12.72
CA GLU A 130 6.60 4.93 -13.91
C GLU A 130 8.07 4.63 -14.21
N GLN A 131 8.34 4.07 -15.39
CA GLN A 131 9.66 3.83 -15.94
C GLN A 131 10.09 5.09 -16.71
N GLY A 132 11.10 5.79 -16.19
CA GLY A 132 11.77 6.90 -16.85
C GLY A 132 13.29 6.71 -16.89
N ASP A 133 14.02 7.80 -17.11
CA ASP A 133 15.47 7.79 -16.90
C ASP A 133 15.79 7.54 -15.42
N ALA A 134 16.89 6.82 -15.16
CA ALA A 134 17.23 6.14 -13.90
C ALA A 134 17.14 6.96 -12.58
N GLY A 135 16.93 8.27 -12.64
CA GLY A 135 16.92 9.18 -11.49
C GLY A 135 15.56 9.64 -10.97
N SER A 136 14.45 9.38 -11.69
CA SER A 136 13.12 9.85 -11.25
C SER A 136 12.18 8.72 -10.84
N ASN A 137 12.01 7.68 -11.67
CA ASN A 137 11.16 6.50 -11.46
C ASN A 137 10.11 6.62 -10.34
N PRO A 138 9.13 7.52 -10.47
CA PRO A 138 8.15 7.74 -9.42
C PRO A 138 7.17 6.57 -9.35
N VAL A 139 6.66 6.31 -8.15
CA VAL A 139 5.35 5.67 -8.02
C VAL A 139 4.32 6.73 -8.35
N SER A 140 3.56 6.52 -9.42
CA SER A 140 2.69 7.50 -10.04
C SER A 140 1.25 6.99 -10.16
N PHE A 141 0.41 7.83 -10.76
CA PHE A 141 -0.95 7.48 -11.11
C PHE A 141 -1.15 7.60 -12.63
N THR A 142 -2.01 6.74 -13.19
CA THR A 142 -2.34 6.78 -14.63
C THR A 142 -3.14 8.03 -15.04
N GLY A 143 -3.62 8.84 -14.10
CA GLY A 143 -4.51 9.97 -14.37
C GLY A 143 -5.94 9.52 -14.68
N SER A 144 -6.77 10.44 -15.19
CA SER A 144 -8.22 10.27 -15.39
C SER A 144 -8.64 9.25 -16.47
N GLY A 145 -7.70 8.53 -17.06
CA GLY A 145 -7.95 7.56 -18.12
C GLY A 145 -8.01 6.13 -17.61
N THR A 146 -8.71 5.26 -18.34
CA THR A 146 -8.57 3.79 -18.20
C THR A 146 -7.24 3.29 -18.77
N GLU A 147 -6.20 4.12 -18.72
CA GLU A 147 -4.89 3.83 -19.31
C GLU A 147 -4.37 2.55 -18.67
N ARG A 148 -4.27 1.53 -19.51
CA ARG A 148 -3.74 0.23 -19.14
C ARG A 148 -2.21 0.35 -19.07
N SER A 149 -1.63 -0.56 -18.30
CA SER A 149 -0.18 -0.78 -18.25
C SER A 149 0.46 -0.71 -19.63
N ASN A 150 1.56 0.02 -19.74
CA ASN A 150 2.33 0.18 -20.97
C ASN A 150 3.83 0.18 -20.64
N THR A 151 4.68 0.44 -21.64
CA THR A 151 6.15 0.38 -21.48
C THR A 151 6.74 1.46 -20.57
N THR A 152 6.00 2.50 -20.21
CA THR A 152 6.46 3.58 -19.32
C THR A 152 5.68 3.68 -18.02
N LYS A 153 4.48 3.11 -17.94
CA LYS A 153 3.66 3.08 -16.72
C LYS A 153 3.15 1.67 -16.48
N LEU A 154 3.75 0.99 -15.52
CA LEU A 154 3.40 -0.38 -15.15
C LEU A 154 2.31 -0.36 -14.08
N SER A 155 1.06 -0.54 -14.47
CA SER A 155 -0.09 -0.46 -13.54
C SER A 155 -0.60 -1.83 -13.07
N ASP A 156 -0.18 -2.91 -13.71
CA ASP A 156 -0.67 -4.28 -13.52
C ASP A 156 0.38 -5.19 -12.86
N VAL A 157 1.11 -4.62 -11.89
CA VAL A 157 2.24 -5.27 -11.24
C VAL A 157 2.03 -5.52 -9.74
N TRP A 158 0.92 -5.08 -9.17
CA TRP A 158 0.70 -5.01 -7.73
C TRP A 158 0.09 -6.27 -7.12
N SER A 159 0.57 -6.65 -5.95
CA SER A 159 -0.01 -7.73 -5.15
C SER A 159 0.25 -7.51 -3.65
N THR A 160 -0.40 -8.30 -2.80
CA THR A 160 -0.20 -8.26 -1.35
C THR A 160 0.14 -9.64 -0.80
N TYR A 161 1.07 -9.71 0.14
CA TYR A 161 1.28 -10.88 1.00
C TYR A 161 1.11 -10.48 2.47
N GLY A 162 -0.03 -10.88 3.06
CA GLY A 162 -0.45 -10.33 4.35
C GLY A 162 -0.58 -8.81 4.26
N SER A 163 0.15 -8.09 5.12
CA SER A 163 0.18 -6.62 5.07
C SER A 163 1.22 -6.04 4.12
N TYR A 164 2.06 -6.84 3.48
CA TYR A 164 3.15 -6.35 2.65
C TYR A 164 2.70 -6.14 1.22
N VAL A 165 3.11 -5.02 0.63
CA VAL A 165 2.96 -4.75 -0.80
C VAL A 165 4.09 -5.44 -1.54
N LEU A 166 3.73 -6.17 -2.60
CA LEU A 166 4.66 -6.83 -3.50
C LEU A 166 4.41 -6.32 -4.92
N VAL A 167 5.45 -6.35 -5.75
CA VAL A 167 5.34 -6.09 -7.17
C VAL A 167 5.95 -7.22 -8.00
N THR A 168 5.39 -7.47 -9.18
CA THR A 168 5.85 -8.54 -10.09
C THR A 168 7.10 -8.16 -10.90
N VAL A 169 7.55 -6.91 -10.79
CA VAL A 169 8.78 -6.44 -11.44
C VAL A 169 9.99 -7.01 -10.70
N SER A 170 10.81 -7.78 -11.41
CA SER A 170 12.02 -8.38 -10.85
C SER A 170 12.99 -7.30 -10.34
N GLY A 171 13.55 -7.52 -9.15
CA GLY A 171 14.51 -6.60 -8.53
C GLY A 171 13.90 -5.28 -8.06
N ALA A 172 12.57 -5.15 -8.03
CA ALA A 172 11.92 -3.91 -7.64
C ALA A 172 12.11 -3.60 -6.15
N ASN A 173 12.57 -2.38 -5.88
CA ASN A 173 12.75 -1.81 -4.55
C ASN A 173 12.08 -0.42 -4.49
N PHE A 174 11.55 -0.06 -3.33
CA PHE A 174 10.95 1.25 -3.10
C PHE A 174 11.89 2.15 -2.29
N TYR A 175 11.79 3.45 -2.55
CA TYR A 175 12.64 4.46 -1.95
C TYR A 175 11.86 5.72 -1.62
N GLY A 176 12.25 6.42 -0.55
CA GLY A 176 11.77 7.74 -0.20
C GLY A 176 12.86 8.76 -0.44
N LYS A 177 12.60 9.77 -1.28
CA LYS A 177 13.51 10.90 -1.47
C LYS A 177 12.93 12.13 -0.81
N SER A 178 13.65 12.71 0.15
CA SER A 178 13.18 13.90 0.86
C SER A 178 12.98 15.06 -0.12
N THR A 179 11.78 15.65 -0.13
CA THR A 179 11.44 16.85 -0.91
C THR A 179 11.13 18.06 -0.03
N GLY A 180 11.00 17.83 1.28
CA GLY A 180 10.81 18.88 2.28
C GLY A 180 10.78 18.30 3.69
N THR A 181 10.50 19.14 4.68
CA THR A 181 10.39 18.70 6.08
C THR A 181 9.21 17.76 6.25
N GLY A 182 9.51 16.48 6.52
CA GLY A 182 8.47 15.46 6.70
C GLY A 182 7.79 15.00 5.41
N LEU A 183 8.30 15.38 4.23
CA LEU A 183 7.73 15.02 2.93
C LEU A 183 8.77 14.30 2.06
N TYR A 184 8.35 13.17 1.47
CA TYR A 184 9.21 12.34 0.65
C TYR A 184 8.48 11.87 -0.61
N SER A 185 9.09 12.05 -1.78
CA SER A 185 8.57 11.41 -2.99
C SER A 185 8.81 9.91 -2.93
N LEU A 186 7.77 9.13 -3.25
CA LEU A 186 7.85 7.68 -3.32
C LEU A 186 8.37 7.26 -4.69
N LEU A 187 9.57 6.70 -4.70
CA LEU A 187 10.27 6.25 -5.91
C LEU A 187 10.39 4.73 -5.91
N TRP A 188 10.70 4.16 -7.07
CA TRP A 188 10.98 2.74 -7.21
C TRP A 188 12.14 2.50 -8.19
N SER A 189 12.81 1.35 -8.09
CA SER A 189 13.84 0.94 -9.05
C SER A 189 13.79 -0.57 -9.25
N SER A 190 13.96 -1.05 -10.48
CA SER A 190 14.21 -2.47 -10.77
C SER A 190 15.67 -2.89 -10.53
N SER A 191 16.55 -1.93 -10.20
CA SER A 191 17.92 -2.21 -9.76
C SER A 191 17.97 -2.36 -8.25
N ALA A 192 18.74 -3.36 -7.80
CA ALA A 192 19.07 -3.54 -6.39
C ALA A 192 20.08 -2.49 -5.88
N GLU A 193 20.65 -1.68 -6.78
CA GLU A 193 21.48 -0.56 -6.39
C GLU A 193 20.61 0.52 -5.73
N ALA A 194 21.00 0.91 -4.51
CA ALA A 194 20.32 1.98 -3.81
C ALA A 194 20.42 3.28 -4.62
N MET A 195 19.29 3.95 -4.80
CA MET A 195 19.32 5.32 -5.32
C MET A 195 20.04 6.22 -4.33
N THR A 196 20.94 7.06 -4.82
CA THR A 196 21.65 8.06 -3.99
C THR A 196 20.68 9.04 -3.36
N ASP A 197 20.95 9.44 -2.11
CA ASP A 197 20.12 10.37 -1.34
C ASP A 197 18.67 9.92 -1.13
N THR A 198 18.47 8.60 -1.01
CA THR A 198 17.17 8.02 -0.72
C THR A 198 17.18 7.09 0.49
N ILE A 199 16.01 6.88 1.07
CA ILE A 199 15.77 5.94 2.16
C ILE A 199 15.11 4.70 1.56
N PRO A 200 15.63 3.48 1.73
CA PRO A 200 14.95 2.27 1.29
C PRO A 200 13.64 2.08 2.07
N LEU A 201 12.57 1.75 1.36
CA LEU A 201 11.22 1.62 1.90
C LEU A 201 10.63 0.23 1.65
N VAL A 202 9.79 -0.18 2.59
CA VAL A 202 8.83 -1.27 2.47
C VAL A 202 7.45 -0.66 2.54
N LEU A 203 6.61 -0.97 1.55
CA LEU A 203 5.22 -0.55 1.54
C LEU A 203 4.33 -1.60 2.20
N ARG A 204 3.36 -1.15 3.01
CA ARG A 204 2.41 -2.01 3.71
C ARG A 204 1.00 -1.44 3.68
N THR A 205 0.02 -2.33 3.81
CA THR A 205 -1.41 -2.00 3.94
C THR A 205 -1.87 -1.86 5.39
N ALA A 206 -0.95 -2.05 6.35
CA ALA A 206 -1.22 -1.97 7.77
C ALA A 206 -0.66 -0.67 8.36
N GLU A 207 -1.52 0.00 9.14
CA GLU A 207 -1.14 1.13 9.98
C GLU A 207 -0.07 0.72 11.02
N PRO A 208 0.78 1.66 11.45
CA PRO A 208 1.67 1.42 12.58
C PRO A 208 0.90 0.93 13.80
N ALA A 209 1.45 -0.04 14.53
CA ALA A 209 0.87 -0.45 15.79
C ALA A 209 0.99 0.70 16.80
N THR A 210 -0.13 1.17 17.34
CA THR A 210 -0.17 2.26 18.33
C THR A 210 -0.03 1.78 19.77
N VAL A 211 0.23 0.48 20.00
CA VAL A 211 0.27 -0.09 21.34
C VAL A 211 1.67 0.08 21.95
N SER A 212 1.81 1.05 22.85
CA SER A 212 2.90 1.07 23.83
C SER A 212 2.68 -0.07 24.81
N VAL A 213 3.48 -1.13 24.74
CA VAL A 213 3.43 -2.26 25.70
C VAL A 213 4.33 -1.96 26.90
N LEU A 214 4.11 -0.81 27.53
CA LEU A 214 4.74 -0.43 28.80
C LEU A 214 3.66 0.18 29.69
N THR A 215 2.93 -0.70 30.38
CA THR A 215 2.16 -0.38 31.59
C THR A 215 2.69 -1.22 32.73
#